data_AF-A0A2D8R7W5-F1
#
_entry.id   AF-A0A2D8R7W5-F1
#
_cell.length_a   1.000
_cell.length_b   1.000
_cell.length_c   1.000
_cell.angle_alpha   90.00
_cell.angle_beta   90.00
_cell.angle_gamma   90.00
#
_symmetry.space_group_name_H-M   'P 1'
#
loop_
_entity.id
_entity.type
_entity.pdbx_description
1 polymer ?
#
loop_
_entity_poly.entity_id
_entity_poly.type
_entity_poly.pdbx_seq_one_letter_code
_entity_poly.pdbx_strand_id
1 'polypeptide(L)'
;MVAADFTRAGSTTTTPSSRRIVSVLRITTLVLACSLLSGCPTIYLAFEKHAGTFLVAVDGPQFVHIPDTDWDSRKNAMVYFYRPASRWSLEEIDAPSIFIDDRRYFSMRGSGFTWLEMAPGVRRVTVRRPIGLLLGFEGIGDFALSKPVDAEFEVEAGKVYYFRYSEIDKPSKRNPDLPPDSLLGEGDLQLVSGEVAFEEIVDTRLITNKPPLGKIDAPRSIVQLNIQDSFAKERQQLMAQREEELEELKAEGHWRPAPWYKPFASGSPTKRVEADKALRKLDKEVAEYERSLAASEKDDKKWYWPF
;
A
#
# COMPACT_ATOMS: atom_id res chain seq x y z
N MET A 1 42.87 3.62 89.36
CA MET A 1 41.98 4.58 88.69
C MET A 1 42.27 4.52 87.20
N VAL A 2 41.23 4.44 86.39
CA VAL A 2 41.10 3.71 85.09
C VAL A 2 41.67 4.43 83.86
N ALA A 3 42.20 3.65 82.90
CA ALA A 3 42.07 3.75 81.42
C ALA A 3 43.13 2.83 80.75
N ALA A 4 42.94 2.09 79.65
CA ALA A 4 41.83 1.90 78.72
C ALA A 4 42.01 0.59 77.91
N ASP A 5 40.90 0.01 77.45
CA ASP A 5 40.77 -1.15 76.55
C ASP A 5 41.07 -0.81 75.08
N PHE A 6 41.52 -1.80 74.31
CA PHE A 6 41.50 -1.79 72.84
C PHE A 6 40.93 -3.13 72.32
N THR A 7 39.77 -3.07 71.67
CA THR A 7 39.03 -4.22 71.10
C THR A 7 39.24 -4.31 69.59
N ARG A 8 39.29 -5.55 69.07
CA ARG A 8 39.58 -5.93 67.68
C ARG A 8 38.29 -6.03 66.85
N ALA A 9 38.28 -5.45 65.65
CA ALA A 9 37.17 -5.51 64.69
C ALA A 9 37.20 -6.81 63.84
N GLY A 10 36.01 -7.37 63.57
CA GLY A 10 35.78 -8.46 62.61
C GLY A 10 34.82 -8.00 61.51
N SER A 11 35.16 -8.32 60.26
CA SER A 11 34.45 -7.98 59.02
C SER A 11 33.38 -9.03 58.66
N THR A 12 32.21 -8.61 58.20
CA THR A 12 31.18 -9.47 57.58
C THR A 12 30.83 -9.00 56.17
N THR A 13 30.99 -9.91 55.21
CA THR A 13 30.61 -9.79 53.80
C THR A 13 29.16 -10.28 53.61
N THR A 14 28.27 -9.48 53.02
CA THR A 14 26.85 -9.82 52.82
C THR A 14 26.57 -10.25 51.38
N THR A 15 26.04 -11.46 51.19
CA THR A 15 25.56 -11.97 49.88
C THR A 15 24.11 -11.54 49.64
N PRO A 16 23.74 -11.05 48.44
CA PRO A 16 22.37 -10.58 48.17
C PRO A 16 21.39 -11.75 47.92
N SER A 17 20.16 -11.59 48.39
CA SER A 17 19.14 -12.64 48.41
C SER A 17 18.55 -12.97 47.02
N SER A 18 18.26 -14.25 46.79
CA SER A 18 17.75 -14.83 45.54
C SER A 18 16.48 -14.17 45.00
N ARG A 19 15.64 -13.59 45.87
CA ARG A 19 14.44 -12.85 45.47
C ARG A 19 14.75 -11.58 44.69
N ARG A 20 15.86 -10.89 44.99
CA ARG A 20 16.25 -9.67 44.25
C ARG A 20 16.72 -10.00 42.83
N ILE A 21 17.39 -11.14 42.66
CA ILE A 21 17.89 -11.60 41.36
C ILE A 21 16.72 -11.94 40.42
N VAL A 22 15.70 -12.63 40.92
CA VAL A 22 14.50 -12.98 40.12
C VAL A 22 13.69 -11.75 39.71
N SER A 23 13.57 -10.76 40.60
CA SER A 23 12.86 -9.50 40.29
C SER A 23 13.60 -8.66 39.26
N VAL A 24 14.94 -8.57 39.36
CA VAL A 24 15.76 -7.84 38.39
C VAL A 24 15.71 -8.53 37.02
N LEU A 25 15.75 -9.87 36.97
CA LEU A 25 15.65 -10.63 35.73
C LEU A 25 14.30 -10.46 35.03
N ARG A 26 13.20 -10.43 35.79
CA ARG A 26 11.85 -10.16 35.25
C ARG A 26 11.74 -8.75 34.68
N ILE A 27 12.26 -7.75 35.38
CA ILE A 27 12.23 -6.36 34.93
C ILE A 27 13.10 -6.17 33.69
N THR A 28 14.30 -6.77 33.64
CA THR A 28 15.17 -6.70 32.45
C THR A 28 14.56 -7.40 31.26
N THR A 29 13.91 -8.55 31.44
CA THR A 29 13.21 -9.24 30.34
C THR A 29 12.05 -8.39 29.78
N LEU A 30 11.31 -7.70 30.66
CA LEU A 30 10.18 -6.86 30.27
C LEU A 30 10.64 -5.56 29.58
N VAL A 31 11.75 -4.97 30.03
CA VAL A 31 12.37 -3.81 29.37
C VAL A 31 13.00 -4.18 28.03
N LEU A 32 13.59 -5.38 27.91
CA LEU A 32 14.13 -5.90 26.65
C LEU A 32 13.00 -6.18 25.64
N ALA A 33 11.87 -6.73 26.10
CA ALA A 33 10.69 -6.93 25.27
C ALA A 33 10.08 -5.60 24.78
N CYS A 34 10.01 -4.58 25.66
CA CYS A 34 9.51 -3.25 25.28
C CYS A 34 10.46 -2.49 24.35
N SER A 35 11.77 -2.69 24.44
CA SER A 35 12.75 -2.04 23.55
C SER A 35 12.77 -2.66 22.14
N LEU A 36 12.47 -3.96 22.00
CA LEU A 36 12.24 -4.59 20.70
C LEU A 36 10.94 -4.12 20.00
N LEU A 37 10.01 -3.51 20.74
CA LEU A 37 8.76 -2.93 20.21
C LEU A 37 8.88 -1.45 19.84
N SER A 38 10.05 -0.82 20.05
CA SER A 38 10.26 0.60 19.78
C SER A 38 10.35 0.96 18.29
N GLY A 39 10.59 -0.01 17.42
CA GLY A 39 10.25 0.09 16.00
C GLY A 39 8.82 -0.38 15.83
N CYS A 40 7.84 0.48 16.11
CA CYS A 40 6.43 0.15 16.12
C CYS A 40 6.04 -0.55 14.79
N PRO A 41 5.89 -1.88 14.75
CA PRO A 41 5.45 -2.52 13.52
C PRO A 41 4.02 -2.02 13.28
N THR A 42 3.75 -1.44 12.12
CA THR A 42 2.39 -1.06 11.75
C THR A 42 1.58 -2.36 11.63
N ILE A 43 0.89 -2.74 12.70
CA ILE A 43 0.00 -3.91 12.71
C ILE A 43 -1.27 -3.49 12.00
N TYR A 44 -1.46 -3.98 10.78
CA TYR A 44 -2.69 -3.79 10.03
C TYR A 44 -3.72 -4.80 10.52
N LEU A 45 -4.60 -4.36 11.43
CA LEU A 45 -5.77 -5.11 11.89
C LEU A 45 -7.00 -4.65 11.09
N ALA A 46 -7.47 -5.45 10.13
CA ALA A 46 -8.52 -5.05 9.19
C ALA A 46 -9.72 -6.02 9.13
N PHE A 47 -10.17 -6.50 10.28
CA PHE A 47 -11.32 -7.42 10.44
C PHE A 47 -12.59 -7.03 9.65
N GLU A 48 -12.88 -5.73 9.56
CA GLU A 48 -14.08 -5.16 8.93
C GLU A 48 -14.08 -5.21 7.39
N LYS A 49 -12.94 -5.61 6.81
CA LYS A 49 -12.64 -5.36 5.40
C LYS A 49 -12.53 -6.65 4.59
N HIS A 50 -12.44 -7.81 5.22
CA HIS A 50 -12.06 -9.05 4.55
C HIS A 50 -13.15 -10.10 4.41
N ALA A 51 -14.37 -9.84 4.85
CA ALA A 51 -15.36 -10.90 4.83
C ALA A 51 -15.62 -11.39 3.39
N GLY A 52 -15.49 -12.70 3.22
CA GLY A 52 -15.80 -13.41 2.00
C GLY A 52 -17.30 -13.53 1.76
N THR A 53 -17.63 -14.19 0.64
CA THR A 53 -19.01 -14.30 0.16
C THR A 53 -19.91 -15.05 1.14
N PHE A 54 -19.35 -16.02 1.88
CA PHE A 54 -20.10 -16.80 2.85
C PHE A 54 -20.73 -15.93 3.94
N LEU A 55 -20.02 -14.87 4.35
CA LEU A 55 -20.49 -13.93 5.36
C LEU A 55 -21.27 -12.77 4.74
N VAL A 56 -20.83 -12.27 3.58
CA VAL A 56 -21.41 -11.09 2.93
C VAL A 56 -21.65 -11.37 1.45
N ALA A 57 -22.85 -11.87 1.14
CA ALA A 57 -23.26 -12.12 -0.23
C ALA A 57 -23.24 -10.84 -1.10
N VAL A 58 -22.86 -11.03 -2.37
CA VAL A 58 -22.86 -9.98 -3.40
C VAL A 58 -24.26 -9.87 -4.00
N ASP A 59 -24.92 -8.73 -3.78
CA ASP A 59 -26.32 -8.49 -4.16
C ASP A 59 -26.52 -7.24 -5.01
N GLY A 60 -25.44 -6.63 -5.50
CA GLY A 60 -25.52 -5.48 -6.38
C GLY A 60 -26.11 -5.79 -7.76
N PRO A 61 -26.26 -4.76 -8.60
CA PRO A 61 -26.71 -4.94 -9.99
C PRO A 61 -25.79 -5.91 -10.75
N GLN A 62 -26.36 -6.63 -11.70
CA GLN A 62 -25.60 -7.47 -12.63
C GLN A 62 -24.65 -6.60 -13.47
N PHE A 63 -23.57 -7.21 -13.96
CA PHE A 63 -22.62 -6.51 -14.79
C PHE A 63 -23.26 -5.88 -16.02
N VAL A 64 -23.00 -4.59 -16.19
CA VAL A 64 -23.26 -3.82 -17.40
C VAL A 64 -22.00 -3.00 -17.65
N HIS A 65 -21.49 -3.04 -18.87
CA HIS A 65 -20.34 -2.24 -19.27
C HIS A 65 -20.69 -0.75 -19.14
N ILE A 66 -19.80 0.02 -18.52
CA ILE A 66 -20.00 1.45 -18.33
C ILE A 66 -19.70 2.13 -19.67
N PRO A 67 -20.64 2.88 -20.25
CA PRO A 67 -20.41 3.60 -21.49
C PRO A 67 -19.18 4.51 -21.40
N ASP A 68 -18.43 4.64 -22.51
CA ASP A 68 -17.28 5.55 -22.62
C ASP A 68 -17.60 7.04 -22.40
N THR A 69 -18.89 7.38 -22.36
CA THR A 69 -19.42 8.71 -22.04
C THR A 69 -19.50 9.00 -20.54
N ASP A 70 -19.51 7.96 -19.71
CA ASP A 70 -19.80 8.08 -18.28
C ASP A 70 -18.50 8.21 -17.45
N TRP A 71 -17.34 8.24 -18.11
CA TRP A 71 -16.01 8.44 -17.53
C TRP A 71 -15.09 9.19 -18.52
N ASP A 72 -13.96 9.76 -18.08
CA ASP A 72 -13.06 10.54 -18.98
C ASP A 72 -12.14 9.59 -19.78
N SER A 73 -12.75 8.89 -20.73
CA SER A 73 -12.10 7.92 -21.62
C SER A 73 -10.95 8.49 -22.46
N ARG A 74 -10.84 9.81 -22.58
CA ARG A 74 -9.73 10.44 -23.30
C ARG A 74 -8.47 10.60 -22.46
N LYS A 75 -8.60 10.62 -21.13
CA LYS A 75 -7.48 10.88 -20.22
C LYS A 75 -7.17 9.72 -19.30
N ASN A 76 -8.17 8.92 -18.96
CA ASN A 76 -8.08 7.88 -17.95
C ASN A 76 -8.22 6.50 -18.61
N ALA A 77 -8.12 5.46 -17.80
CA ALA A 77 -8.45 4.09 -18.19
C ALA A 77 -9.50 3.52 -17.24
N MET A 78 -10.30 2.58 -17.73
CA MET A 78 -11.24 1.82 -16.91
C MET A 78 -10.66 0.44 -16.59
N VAL A 79 -10.64 0.06 -15.32
CA VAL A 79 -10.10 -1.22 -14.89
C VAL A 79 -11.19 -1.99 -14.15
N TYR A 80 -11.67 -3.06 -14.76
CA TYR A 80 -12.60 -4.00 -14.16
C TYR A 80 -11.87 -5.10 -13.42
N PHE A 81 -12.40 -5.46 -12.26
CA PHE A 81 -11.94 -6.56 -11.44
C PHE A 81 -13.12 -7.48 -11.18
N TYR A 82 -13.00 -8.76 -11.48
CA TYR A 82 -14.07 -9.72 -11.27
C TYR A 82 -13.56 -11.09 -10.81
N ARG A 83 -14.44 -11.84 -10.14
CA ARG A 83 -14.19 -13.21 -9.69
C ARG A 83 -15.36 -14.11 -10.10
N PRO A 84 -15.15 -15.08 -11.01
CA PRO A 84 -16.16 -16.06 -11.36
C PRO A 84 -16.67 -16.84 -10.13
N ALA A 85 -17.90 -17.35 -10.22
CA ALA A 85 -18.48 -18.13 -9.14
C ALA A 85 -17.94 -19.56 -9.14
N SER A 86 -17.23 -19.94 -8.08
CA SER A 86 -16.83 -21.32 -7.79
C SER A 86 -17.25 -21.70 -6.38
N ARG A 87 -17.35 -23.02 -6.09
CA ARG A 87 -17.68 -23.50 -4.73
C ARG A 87 -16.73 -22.90 -3.69
N TRP A 88 -15.44 -22.86 -4.00
CA TRP A 88 -14.43 -22.21 -3.15
C TRP A 88 -14.76 -20.73 -2.90
N SER A 89 -15.02 -19.95 -3.94
CA SER A 89 -15.28 -18.50 -3.82
C SER A 89 -16.59 -18.15 -3.06
N LEU A 90 -17.57 -19.05 -3.08
CA LEU A 90 -18.88 -18.85 -2.46
C LEU A 90 -18.90 -19.27 -0.98
N GLU A 91 -18.10 -20.29 -0.62
CA GLU A 91 -17.96 -20.80 0.75
C GLU A 91 -16.81 -20.12 1.52
N GLU A 92 -16.14 -19.15 0.91
CA GLU A 92 -15.01 -18.44 1.50
C GLU A 92 -15.43 -17.47 2.62
N ILE A 93 -14.74 -17.57 3.76
CA ILE A 93 -14.91 -16.70 4.93
C ILE A 93 -14.06 -15.42 4.81
N ASP A 94 -12.87 -15.52 4.21
CA ASP A 94 -11.88 -14.46 4.09
C ASP A 94 -11.55 -14.18 2.62
N ALA A 95 -12.06 -13.08 2.09
CA ALA A 95 -11.82 -12.67 0.70
C ALA A 95 -10.43 -12.00 0.51
N PRO A 96 -9.75 -12.31 -0.61
CA PRO A 96 -8.50 -11.66 -0.97
C PRO A 96 -8.72 -10.16 -1.20
N SER A 97 -7.82 -9.33 -0.69
CA SER A 97 -7.85 -7.88 -0.86
C SER A 97 -6.99 -7.43 -2.03
N ILE A 98 -7.52 -6.52 -2.83
CA ILE A 98 -6.84 -5.90 -3.96
C ILE A 98 -6.25 -4.56 -3.51
N PHE A 99 -4.97 -4.40 -3.81
CA PHE A 99 -4.20 -3.20 -3.59
C PHE A 99 -3.72 -2.66 -4.93
N ILE A 100 -3.80 -1.35 -5.09
CA ILE A 100 -3.19 -0.62 -6.21
C ILE A 100 -2.24 0.39 -5.60
N ASP A 101 -0.98 0.40 -6.05
CA ASP A 101 0.05 1.30 -5.53
C ASP A 101 0.15 1.26 -3.99
N ASP A 102 0.12 0.05 -3.41
CA ASP A 102 0.15 -0.24 -1.96
C ASP A 102 -1.04 0.30 -1.14
N ARG A 103 -2.11 0.78 -1.80
CA ARG A 103 -3.37 1.16 -1.15
C ARG A 103 -4.45 0.11 -1.38
N ARG A 104 -5.11 -0.32 -0.31
CA ARG A 104 -6.24 -1.26 -0.38
C ARG A 104 -7.50 -0.56 -0.90
N TYR A 105 -8.23 -1.19 -1.82
CA TYR A 105 -9.52 -0.68 -2.30
C TYR A 105 -10.70 -1.57 -1.94
N PHE A 106 -10.62 -2.87 -2.18
CA PHE A 106 -11.74 -3.80 -1.96
C PHE A 106 -11.25 -5.22 -1.72
N SER A 107 -12.16 -6.05 -1.21
CA SER A 107 -11.95 -7.50 -1.14
C SER A 107 -12.78 -8.19 -2.21
N MET A 108 -12.17 -9.13 -2.91
CA MET A 108 -12.75 -9.82 -4.04
C MET A 108 -13.64 -10.98 -3.58
N ARG A 109 -14.93 -10.68 -3.43
CA ARG A 109 -15.95 -11.70 -3.14
C ARG A 109 -16.29 -12.51 -4.39
N GLY A 110 -16.62 -13.77 -4.19
CA GLY A 110 -17.05 -14.71 -5.23
C GLY A 110 -18.31 -14.24 -5.95
N SER A 111 -18.37 -14.50 -7.26
CA SER A 111 -19.44 -14.03 -8.15
C SER A 111 -19.58 -12.49 -8.20
N GLY A 112 -18.53 -11.77 -7.81
CA GLY A 112 -18.54 -10.32 -7.71
C GLY A 112 -17.66 -9.64 -8.75
N PHE A 113 -18.05 -8.43 -9.16
CA PHE A 113 -17.18 -7.51 -9.89
C PHE A 113 -17.16 -6.12 -9.25
N THR A 114 -16.13 -5.35 -9.56
CA THR A 114 -16.03 -3.92 -9.29
C THR A 114 -15.15 -3.26 -10.35
N TRP A 115 -15.03 -1.93 -10.30
CA TRP A 115 -14.26 -1.17 -11.26
C TRP A 115 -13.56 0.01 -10.60
N LEU A 116 -12.42 0.40 -11.18
CA LEU A 116 -11.65 1.56 -10.81
C LEU A 116 -11.32 2.34 -12.08
N GLU A 117 -11.61 3.64 -12.09
CA GLU A 117 -11.07 4.54 -13.12
C GLU A 117 -9.70 5.02 -12.66
N MET A 118 -8.68 4.80 -13.50
CA MET A 118 -7.27 4.95 -13.14
C MET A 118 -6.57 5.94 -14.07
N ALA A 119 -5.61 6.69 -13.51
CA ALA A 119 -4.76 7.54 -14.32
C ALA A 119 -3.72 6.70 -15.09
N PRO A 120 -3.36 7.09 -16.32
CA PRO A 120 -2.36 6.39 -17.12
C PRO A 120 -1.00 6.36 -16.42
N GLY A 121 -0.16 5.41 -16.81
CA GLY A 121 1.17 5.15 -16.26
C GLY A 121 1.33 3.74 -15.69
N VAL A 122 2.54 3.43 -15.22
CA VAL A 122 2.85 2.12 -14.62
C VAL A 122 2.23 2.03 -13.23
N ARG A 123 1.47 0.95 -13.01
CA ARG A 123 0.72 0.70 -11.77
C ARG A 123 1.10 -0.65 -11.22
N ARG A 124 1.22 -0.71 -9.89
CA ARG A 124 1.46 -1.96 -9.18
C ARG A 124 0.14 -2.50 -8.65
N VAL A 125 -0.27 -3.68 -9.11
CA VAL A 125 -1.39 -4.41 -8.55
C VAL A 125 -0.87 -5.51 -7.64
N THR A 126 -1.41 -5.57 -6.44
CA THR A 126 -1.04 -6.58 -5.46
C THR A 126 -2.29 -7.19 -4.85
N VAL A 127 -2.32 -8.52 -4.79
CA VAL A 127 -3.34 -9.25 -4.04
C VAL A 127 -2.74 -9.66 -2.71
N ARG A 128 -3.48 -9.49 -1.62
CA ARG A 128 -3.08 -9.98 -0.30
C ARG A 128 -4.21 -10.80 0.29
N ARG A 129 -3.89 -11.99 0.79
CA ARG A 129 -4.85 -12.81 1.53
C ARG A 129 -4.69 -12.58 3.03
N PRO A 130 -5.75 -12.20 3.74
CA PRO A 130 -5.72 -12.15 5.19
C PRO A 130 -5.71 -13.59 5.73
N ILE A 131 -4.97 -13.84 6.82
CA ILE A 131 -5.05 -15.12 7.52
C ILE A 131 -6.05 -15.00 8.65
N GLY A 132 -7.28 -15.47 8.40
CA GLY A 132 -8.30 -15.68 9.41
C GLY A 132 -9.00 -14.40 9.86
N LEU A 133 -10.32 -14.35 9.65
CA LEU A 133 -11.25 -13.38 10.25
C LEU A 133 -11.12 -13.27 11.79
N LEU A 134 -10.48 -14.25 12.46
CA LEU A 134 -10.25 -14.29 13.91
C LEU A 134 -9.05 -13.45 14.38
N LEU A 135 -8.08 -13.13 13.50
CA LEU A 135 -6.86 -12.40 13.89
C LEU A 135 -6.67 -11.08 13.12
N GLY A 136 -7.38 -10.85 12.01
CA GLY A 136 -7.42 -9.56 11.31
C GLY A 136 -6.06 -9.09 10.78
N PHE A 137 -5.05 -9.95 10.81
CA PHE A 137 -3.66 -9.62 10.57
C PHE A 137 -3.37 -9.62 9.05
N GLU A 138 -3.08 -8.45 8.49
CA GLU A 138 -2.66 -8.29 7.09
C GLU A 138 -1.12 -8.29 6.90
N GLY A 139 -0.34 -8.11 7.99
CA GLY A 139 1.13 -8.11 7.96
C GLY A 139 1.79 -7.17 8.98
N ILE A 140 3.14 -7.18 9.01
CA ILE A 140 4.02 -6.29 9.78
C ILE A 140 5.12 -5.75 8.84
N GLY A 141 5.13 -4.44 8.55
CA GLY A 141 6.15 -3.84 7.67
C GLY A 141 6.16 -4.50 6.28
N ASP A 142 7.32 -4.98 5.83
CA ASP A 142 7.47 -5.76 4.58
C ASP A 142 7.01 -7.23 4.68
N PHE A 143 6.68 -7.71 5.88
CA PHE A 143 6.14 -9.06 6.09
C PHE A 143 4.63 -9.06 5.83
N ALA A 144 4.26 -9.22 4.55
CA ALA A 144 2.91 -9.60 4.14
C ALA A 144 2.83 -11.13 4.03
N LEU A 145 1.87 -11.75 4.70
CA LEU A 145 1.63 -13.20 4.64
C LEU A 145 1.11 -13.57 3.26
N SER A 146 2.03 -13.98 2.39
CA SER A 146 1.85 -14.20 0.95
C SER A 146 1.40 -12.94 0.20
N LYS A 147 2.19 -12.51 -0.79
CA LYS A 147 1.70 -11.69 -1.90
C LYS A 147 1.46 -12.65 -3.06
N PRO A 148 0.28 -13.28 -3.20
CA PRO A 148 0.07 -14.29 -4.25
C PRO A 148 0.26 -13.70 -5.64
N VAL A 149 0.00 -12.39 -5.79
CA VAL A 149 0.30 -11.63 -7.00
C VAL A 149 0.85 -10.27 -6.60
N ASP A 150 1.99 -9.92 -7.21
CA ASP A 150 2.64 -8.63 -7.09
C ASP A 150 3.22 -8.29 -8.48
N ALA A 151 2.46 -7.53 -9.27
CA ALA A 151 2.78 -7.30 -10.67
C ALA A 151 2.60 -5.83 -11.05
N GLU A 152 3.46 -5.37 -11.95
CA GLU A 152 3.31 -4.07 -12.59
C GLU A 152 2.58 -4.23 -13.92
N PHE A 153 1.70 -3.28 -14.23
CA PHE A 153 1.04 -3.18 -15.51
C PHE A 153 0.99 -1.73 -15.97
N GLU A 154 1.10 -1.52 -17.27
CA GLU A 154 1.01 -0.21 -17.88
C GLU A 154 -0.44 0.13 -18.19
N VAL A 155 -0.92 1.23 -17.64
CA VAL A 155 -2.26 1.75 -17.87
C VAL A 155 -2.21 2.81 -18.97
N GLU A 156 -2.95 2.58 -20.04
CA GLU A 156 -3.06 3.52 -21.17
C GLU A 156 -4.41 4.21 -21.18
N ALA A 157 -4.41 5.51 -21.54
CA ALA A 157 -5.64 6.27 -21.66
C ALA A 157 -6.56 5.69 -22.74
N GLY A 158 -7.87 5.63 -22.45
CA GLY A 158 -8.90 5.10 -23.34
C GLY A 158 -8.96 3.58 -23.46
N LYS A 159 -8.09 2.85 -22.74
CA LYS A 159 -8.18 1.39 -22.67
C LYS A 159 -9.05 0.92 -21.51
N VAL A 160 -9.66 -0.25 -21.71
CA VAL A 160 -10.43 -0.97 -20.71
C VAL A 160 -9.72 -2.29 -20.39
N TYR A 161 -9.37 -2.49 -19.13
CA TYR A 161 -8.65 -3.67 -18.66
C TYR A 161 -9.56 -4.56 -17.82
N TYR A 162 -9.40 -5.88 -17.93
CA TYR A 162 -10.20 -6.86 -17.20
C TYR A 162 -9.29 -7.78 -16.39
N PHE A 163 -9.28 -7.59 -15.08
CA PHE A 163 -8.60 -8.47 -14.14
C PHE A 163 -9.55 -9.54 -13.62
N ARG A 164 -9.22 -10.78 -13.95
CA ARG A 164 -9.88 -11.99 -13.47
C ARG A 164 -9.15 -12.52 -12.25
N TYR A 165 -9.85 -12.73 -11.15
CA TYR A 165 -9.32 -13.43 -10.00
C TYR A 165 -9.93 -14.83 -9.87
N SER A 166 -9.11 -15.87 -9.84
CA SER A 166 -9.54 -17.24 -9.54
C SER A 166 -8.36 -18.08 -9.06
N GLU A 167 -8.61 -18.95 -8.09
CA GLU A 167 -7.58 -19.77 -7.44
C GLU A 167 -7.66 -21.25 -7.85
N ILE A 168 -8.78 -21.61 -8.46
CA ILE A 168 -9.12 -22.99 -8.82
C ILE A 168 -9.06 -23.13 -10.34
N ASP A 169 -9.77 -22.25 -11.03
CA ASP A 169 -10.01 -22.35 -12.46
C ASP A 169 -9.16 -21.33 -13.23
N LYS A 170 -8.50 -21.77 -14.29
CA LYS A 170 -7.81 -20.88 -15.25
C LYS A 170 -8.79 -20.32 -16.29
N PRO A 171 -8.52 -19.16 -16.90
CA PRO A 171 -9.33 -18.60 -17.97
C PRO A 171 -9.30 -19.52 -19.20
N SER A 172 -10.34 -19.41 -20.03
CA SER A 172 -10.46 -20.18 -21.27
C SER A 172 -9.28 -19.95 -22.23
N LYS A 173 -8.75 -18.72 -22.27
CA LYS A 173 -7.57 -18.35 -23.05
C LYS A 173 -6.67 -17.40 -22.25
N ARG A 174 -5.36 -17.55 -22.46
CA ARG A 174 -4.35 -16.59 -21.99
C ARG A 174 -4.43 -15.32 -22.83
N ASN A 175 -4.21 -14.17 -22.21
CA ASN A 175 -4.14 -12.90 -22.93
C ASN A 175 -2.93 -12.90 -23.90
N PRO A 176 -3.14 -12.72 -25.21
CA PRO A 176 -2.06 -12.71 -26.20
C PRO A 176 -1.14 -11.50 -26.09
N ASP A 177 -1.63 -10.40 -25.51
CA ASP A 177 -0.86 -9.14 -25.39
C ASP A 177 0.18 -9.19 -24.26
N LEU A 178 0.13 -10.23 -23.42
CA LEU A 178 1.05 -10.38 -22.30
C LEU A 178 2.29 -11.22 -22.65
N PRO A 179 3.50 -10.78 -22.26
CA PRO A 179 4.72 -11.57 -22.36
C PRO A 179 4.54 -12.96 -21.73
N PRO A 180 5.14 -14.04 -22.28
CA PRO A 180 4.96 -15.42 -21.79
C PRO A 180 5.23 -15.62 -20.30
N ASP A 181 6.16 -14.85 -19.74
CA ASP A 181 6.64 -14.86 -18.35
C ASP A 181 5.89 -13.88 -17.43
N SER A 182 4.88 -13.16 -17.93
CA SER A 182 4.11 -12.22 -17.14
C SER A 182 3.33 -12.91 -16.01
N LEU A 183 3.50 -12.43 -14.77
CA LEU A 183 2.74 -12.87 -13.60
C LEU A 183 1.22 -12.71 -13.79
N LEU A 184 0.79 -11.71 -14.58
CA LEU A 184 -0.60 -11.47 -14.92
C LEU A 184 -1.15 -12.44 -15.98
N GLY A 185 -0.31 -13.32 -16.54
CA GLY A 185 -0.74 -14.39 -17.44
C GLY A 185 -1.04 -15.71 -16.73
N GLU A 186 -0.37 -15.99 -15.60
CA GLU A 186 -0.37 -17.34 -14.99
C GLU A 186 -0.78 -17.39 -13.51
N GLY A 187 -0.77 -16.27 -12.77
CA GLY A 187 -1.12 -16.22 -11.34
C GLY A 187 -2.63 -16.33 -11.03
N ASP A 188 -3.00 -16.18 -9.76
CA ASP A 188 -4.41 -16.17 -9.32
C ASP A 188 -5.17 -14.93 -9.85
N LEU A 189 -4.47 -13.82 -10.02
CA LEU A 189 -4.98 -12.59 -10.64
C LEU A 189 -4.38 -12.45 -12.03
N GLN A 190 -5.24 -12.52 -13.05
CA GLN A 190 -4.84 -12.53 -14.44
C GLN A 190 -5.47 -11.37 -15.19
N LEU A 191 -4.69 -10.71 -16.04
CA LEU A 191 -5.23 -9.73 -16.98
C LEU A 191 -5.69 -10.51 -18.22
N VAL A 192 -7.01 -10.51 -18.48
CA VAL A 192 -7.62 -11.22 -19.60
C VAL A 192 -8.07 -10.25 -20.70
N SER A 193 -8.22 -10.76 -21.92
CA SER A 193 -8.84 -10.03 -23.03
C SER A 193 -10.33 -9.78 -22.75
N GLY A 194 -10.91 -8.75 -23.36
CA GLY A 194 -12.34 -8.46 -23.26
C GLY A 194 -13.23 -9.64 -23.65
N GLU A 195 -12.89 -10.39 -24.70
CA GLU A 195 -13.65 -11.57 -25.14
C GLU A 195 -13.85 -12.60 -24.01
N VAL A 196 -12.74 -13.05 -23.41
CA VAL A 196 -12.74 -13.97 -22.28
C VAL A 196 -13.45 -13.36 -21.07
N ALA A 197 -13.27 -12.07 -20.83
CA ALA A 197 -13.93 -11.40 -19.72
C ALA A 197 -15.46 -11.42 -19.87
N PHE A 198 -15.98 -11.13 -21.07
CA PHE A 198 -17.43 -11.10 -21.31
C PHE A 198 -18.09 -12.48 -21.21
N GLU A 199 -17.36 -13.58 -21.40
CA GLU A 199 -17.88 -14.93 -21.16
C GLU A 199 -18.21 -15.17 -19.67
N GLU A 200 -17.47 -14.55 -18.75
CA GLU A 200 -17.55 -14.84 -17.31
C GLU A 200 -18.14 -13.67 -16.49
N ILE A 201 -17.77 -12.42 -16.79
CA ILE A 201 -18.13 -11.24 -15.98
C ILE A 201 -19.62 -10.92 -16.05
N VAL A 202 -20.30 -11.30 -17.14
CA VAL A 202 -21.74 -11.06 -17.32
C VAL A 202 -22.59 -11.75 -16.27
N ASP A 203 -22.12 -12.86 -15.71
CA ASP A 203 -22.80 -13.60 -14.64
C ASP A 203 -22.50 -13.05 -13.23
N THR A 204 -21.61 -12.06 -13.14
CA THR A 204 -21.21 -11.46 -11.86
C THR A 204 -22.08 -10.26 -11.47
N ARG A 205 -22.05 -9.92 -10.18
CA ARG A 205 -22.79 -8.81 -9.59
C ARG A 205 -21.87 -7.77 -8.95
N LEU A 206 -22.32 -6.52 -8.90
CA LEU A 206 -21.52 -5.45 -8.35
C LEU A 206 -21.28 -5.68 -6.85
N ILE A 207 -20.02 -5.63 -6.45
CA ILE A 207 -19.60 -5.70 -5.05
C ILE A 207 -20.05 -4.40 -4.36
N THR A 208 -21.00 -4.50 -3.44
CA THR A 208 -21.58 -3.37 -2.70
C THR A 208 -20.94 -3.19 -1.32
N ASN A 209 -20.82 -1.94 -0.86
CA ASN A 209 -20.26 -1.64 0.45
C ASN A 209 -21.24 -2.03 1.56
N LYS A 210 -20.85 -2.97 2.42
CA LYS A 210 -21.68 -3.50 3.51
C LYS A 210 -20.93 -3.51 4.84
N PRO A 211 -20.82 -2.36 5.52
CA PRO A 211 -20.26 -2.33 6.88
C PRO A 211 -21.11 -3.17 7.85
N PRO A 212 -20.50 -3.79 8.88
CA PRO A 212 -19.10 -3.69 9.25
C PRO A 212 -18.18 -4.71 8.56
N LEU A 213 -18.67 -5.74 7.87
CA LEU A 213 -17.83 -6.88 7.42
C LEU A 213 -17.42 -6.82 5.93
N GLY A 214 -18.06 -5.98 5.12
CA GLY A 214 -17.82 -5.84 3.68
C GLY A 214 -17.46 -4.42 3.27
N LYS A 215 -16.61 -3.73 4.06
CA LYS A 215 -16.20 -2.37 3.74
C LYS A 215 -15.28 -2.35 2.51
N ILE A 216 -15.73 -1.62 1.49
CA ILE A 216 -15.00 -1.39 0.24
C ILE A 216 -14.99 0.11 -0.08
N ASP A 217 -13.96 0.52 -0.79
CA ASP A 217 -13.78 1.87 -1.31
C ASP A 217 -13.98 1.91 -2.83
N ALA A 218 -14.59 0.88 -3.42
CA ALA A 218 -14.89 0.74 -4.85
C ALA A 218 -16.39 0.39 -5.04
N PRO A 219 -16.99 0.62 -6.22
CA PRO A 219 -16.40 1.25 -7.40
C PRO A 219 -16.20 2.76 -7.27
N ARG A 220 -15.11 3.32 -7.85
CA ARG A 220 -14.85 4.78 -7.88
C ARG A 220 -13.74 5.16 -8.86
N SER A 221 -13.64 6.46 -9.14
CA SER A 221 -12.43 7.05 -9.72
C SER A 221 -11.32 7.21 -8.68
N ILE A 222 -10.11 6.82 -9.06
CA ILE A 222 -8.88 6.91 -8.25
C ILE A 222 -7.78 7.70 -8.96
N VAL A 223 -8.09 8.31 -10.10
CA VAL A 223 -7.18 9.11 -10.96
C VAL A 223 -6.37 10.13 -10.15
N GLN A 224 -7.03 10.89 -9.26
CA GLN A 224 -6.36 11.89 -8.44
C GLN A 224 -5.34 11.26 -7.48
N LEU A 225 -5.72 10.18 -6.79
CA LEU A 225 -4.83 9.46 -5.88
C LEU A 225 -3.65 8.86 -6.64
N ASN A 226 -3.93 8.28 -7.80
CA ASN A 226 -2.92 7.72 -8.69
C ASN A 226 -1.88 8.76 -9.14
N ILE A 227 -2.30 9.97 -9.49
CA ILE A 227 -1.38 11.06 -9.87
C ILE A 227 -0.55 11.51 -8.66
N GLN A 228 -1.19 11.71 -7.50
CA GLN A 228 -0.50 12.08 -6.27
C GLN A 228 0.54 11.05 -5.83
N ASP A 229 0.20 9.76 -5.90
CA ASP A 229 1.12 8.67 -5.56
C ASP A 229 2.28 8.59 -6.56
N SER A 230 2.05 8.90 -7.85
CA SER A 230 3.10 8.97 -8.87
C SER A 230 4.10 10.09 -8.55
N PHE A 231 3.60 11.29 -8.20
CA PHE A 231 4.46 12.40 -7.78
C PHE A 231 5.22 12.09 -6.48
N ALA A 232 4.60 11.39 -5.53
CA ALA A 232 5.25 10.99 -4.30
C ALA A 232 6.40 10.01 -4.56
N LYS A 233 6.17 8.99 -5.40
CA LYS A 233 7.20 8.02 -5.82
C LYS A 233 8.35 8.70 -6.56
N GLU A 234 8.05 9.57 -7.52
CA GLU A 234 9.07 10.32 -8.28
C GLU A 234 9.90 11.21 -7.34
N ARG A 235 9.26 11.91 -6.39
CA ARG A 235 9.96 12.71 -5.39
C ARG A 235 10.92 11.85 -4.55
N GLN A 236 10.47 10.69 -4.09
CA GLN A 236 11.30 9.77 -3.31
C GLN A 236 12.51 9.28 -4.11
N GLN A 237 12.32 8.90 -5.38
CA GLN A 237 13.40 8.50 -6.27
C GLN A 237 14.41 9.63 -6.49
N LEU A 238 13.95 10.85 -6.74
CA LEU A 238 14.82 12.01 -6.90
C LEU A 238 15.55 12.38 -5.61
N MET A 239 14.93 12.18 -4.44
CA MET A 239 15.59 12.38 -3.15
C MET A 239 16.69 11.35 -2.88
N ALA A 240 16.47 10.08 -3.26
CA ALA A 240 17.50 9.04 -3.17
C ALA A 240 18.67 9.32 -4.12
N GLN A 241 18.39 9.66 -5.39
CA GLN A 241 19.41 10.07 -6.36
C GLN A 241 20.20 11.29 -5.89
N ARG A 242 19.52 12.25 -5.26
CA ARG A 242 20.16 13.41 -4.66
C ARG A 242 21.14 13.01 -3.55
N GLU A 243 20.78 12.05 -2.72
CA GLU A 243 21.65 11.58 -1.64
C GLU A 243 22.91 10.92 -2.22
N GLU A 244 22.75 10.04 -3.20
CA GLU A 244 23.85 9.39 -3.93
C GLU A 244 24.77 10.43 -4.60
N GLU A 245 24.20 11.41 -5.32
CA GLU A 245 24.97 12.48 -5.98
C GLU A 245 25.74 13.34 -4.95
N LEU A 246 25.16 13.59 -3.78
CA LEU A 246 25.83 14.32 -2.69
C LEU A 246 26.98 13.51 -2.09
N GLU A 247 26.87 12.19 -2.00
CA GLU A 247 27.95 11.31 -1.55
C GLU A 247 29.10 11.28 -2.57
N GLU A 248 28.80 11.18 -3.86
CA GLU A 248 29.78 11.26 -4.94
C GLU A 248 30.52 12.61 -4.91
N LEU A 249 29.79 13.73 -4.77
CA LEU A 249 30.40 15.05 -4.66
C LEU A 249 31.29 15.21 -3.41
N LYS A 250 30.96 14.54 -2.31
CA LYS A 250 31.83 14.51 -1.11
C LYS A 250 33.09 13.71 -1.39
N ALA A 251 32.98 12.57 -2.06
CA ALA A 251 34.12 11.72 -2.42
C ALA A 251 35.07 12.42 -3.39
N GLU A 252 34.54 13.17 -4.36
CA GLU A 252 35.33 13.96 -5.32
C GLU A 252 35.95 15.24 -4.72
N GLY A 253 35.67 15.55 -3.45
CA GLY A 253 36.17 16.77 -2.79
C GLY A 253 35.43 18.05 -3.21
N HIS A 254 34.29 17.92 -3.89
CA HIS A 254 33.41 19.02 -4.27
C HIS A 254 32.43 19.41 -3.14
N TRP A 255 32.86 19.30 -1.89
CA TRP A 255 32.05 19.59 -0.71
C TRP A 255 32.68 20.68 0.15
N ARG A 256 31.90 21.74 0.43
CA ARG A 256 32.32 22.80 1.36
C ARG A 256 31.74 22.52 2.75
N PRO A 257 32.58 22.29 3.78
CA PRO A 257 32.08 22.11 5.13
C PRO A 257 31.41 23.40 5.64
N ALA A 258 30.47 23.25 6.57
CA ALA A 258 29.84 24.40 7.18
C ALA A 258 30.87 25.25 7.94
N PRO A 259 30.72 26.59 7.96
CA PRO A 259 31.60 27.44 8.76
C PRO A 259 31.52 27.08 10.25
N TRP A 260 32.65 27.16 10.95
CA TRP A 260 32.77 26.79 12.37
C TRP A 260 31.77 27.51 13.30
N TYR A 261 31.33 28.72 12.95
CA TYR A 261 30.36 29.51 13.71
C TYR A 261 28.89 29.09 13.47
N LYS A 262 28.65 28.09 12.61
CA LYS A 262 27.33 27.47 12.37
C LYS A 262 27.39 25.95 12.62
N PRO A 263 27.48 25.52 13.89
CA PRO A 263 27.72 24.11 14.23
C PRO A 263 26.59 23.15 13.83
N PHE A 264 25.39 23.65 13.54
CA PHE A 264 24.23 22.86 13.11
C PHE A 264 23.92 22.98 11.62
N ALA A 265 24.68 23.77 10.86
CA ALA A 265 24.49 23.84 9.42
C ALA A 265 25.17 22.64 8.76
N SER A 266 24.47 22.01 7.82
CA SER A 266 25.12 21.08 6.89
C SER A 266 26.05 21.85 5.95
N GLY A 267 27.13 21.20 5.52
CA GLY A 267 27.95 21.71 4.42
C GLY A 267 27.14 21.89 3.14
N SER A 268 27.74 22.52 2.13
CA SER A 268 27.08 22.74 0.85
C SER A 268 27.91 22.18 -0.31
N PRO A 269 27.27 21.58 -1.32
CA PRO A 269 27.97 21.14 -2.52
C PRO A 269 28.52 22.36 -3.28
N THR A 270 29.69 22.21 -3.88
CA THR A 270 30.33 23.27 -4.69
C THR A 270 29.92 23.19 -6.16
N LYS A 271 29.58 21.99 -6.64
CA LYS A 271 28.92 21.77 -7.94
C LYS A 271 27.40 21.78 -7.78
N ARG A 272 26.71 22.04 -8.89
CA ARG A 272 25.25 21.95 -8.95
C ARG A 272 24.84 20.48 -8.93
N VAL A 273 23.78 20.19 -8.17
CA VAL A 273 23.17 18.88 -8.07
C VAL A 273 22.06 18.79 -9.13
N GLU A 274 22.12 17.81 -10.02
CA GLU A 274 21.10 17.63 -11.06
C GLU A 274 19.76 17.17 -10.46
N ALA A 275 19.79 16.36 -9.41
CA ALA A 275 18.58 15.96 -8.68
C ALA A 275 17.83 17.17 -8.08
N ASP A 276 18.51 18.23 -7.64
CA ASP A 276 17.87 19.48 -7.17
C ASP A 276 17.11 20.19 -8.29
N LYS A 277 17.61 20.14 -9.52
CA LYS A 277 16.94 20.73 -10.68
C LYS A 277 15.70 19.93 -11.05
N ALA A 278 15.77 18.60 -11.00
CA ALA A 278 14.64 17.71 -11.22
C ALA A 278 13.55 17.90 -10.15
N LEU A 279 13.92 17.96 -8.86
CA LEU A 279 12.99 18.23 -7.76
C LEU A 279 12.23 19.56 -7.95
N ARG A 280 12.93 20.63 -8.36
CA ARG A 280 12.28 21.91 -8.67
C ARG A 280 11.34 21.85 -9.87
N LYS A 281 11.59 20.96 -10.84
CA LYS A 281 10.70 20.73 -11.98
C LYS A 281 9.44 20.01 -11.50
N LEU A 282 9.61 18.95 -10.72
CA LEU A 282 8.52 18.20 -10.09
C LEU A 282 7.64 19.10 -9.22
N ASP A 283 8.24 19.97 -8.39
CA ASP A 283 7.48 20.93 -7.56
C ASP A 283 6.59 21.87 -8.39
N LYS A 284 7.06 22.27 -9.58
CA LYS A 284 6.25 23.08 -10.50
C LYS A 284 5.11 22.28 -11.11
N GLU A 285 5.37 21.06 -11.54
CA GLU A 285 4.34 20.18 -12.11
C GLU A 285 3.25 19.85 -11.09
N VAL A 286 3.64 19.55 -9.84
CA VAL A 286 2.69 19.38 -8.72
C VAL A 286 1.86 20.64 -8.49
N ALA A 287 2.49 21.82 -8.45
CA ALA A 287 1.78 23.08 -8.26
C ALA A 287 0.83 23.41 -9.43
N GLU A 288 1.20 23.07 -10.67
CA GLU A 288 0.34 23.22 -11.85
C GLU A 288 -0.86 22.28 -11.78
N TYR A 289 -0.64 21.03 -11.37
CA TYR A 289 -1.69 20.05 -11.16
C TYR A 289 -2.68 20.50 -10.06
N GLU A 290 -2.19 20.93 -8.91
CA GLU A 290 -3.03 21.44 -7.81
C GLU A 290 -3.85 22.67 -8.24
N ARG A 291 -3.27 23.57 -9.04
CA ARG A 291 -4.01 24.70 -9.64
C ARG A 291 -5.10 24.22 -10.59
N SER A 292 -4.84 23.18 -11.38
CA SER A 292 -5.84 22.62 -12.30
C SER A 292 -7.03 22.01 -11.56
N LEU A 293 -6.79 21.30 -10.45
CA LEU A 293 -7.84 20.77 -9.57
C LEU A 293 -8.64 21.89 -8.92
N ALA A 294 -7.96 22.92 -8.40
CA ALA A 294 -8.63 24.07 -7.79
C ALA A 294 -9.47 24.87 -8.81
N ALA A 295 -9.11 24.84 -10.09
CA ALA A 295 -9.89 25.45 -11.16
C ALA A 295 -11.13 24.60 -11.49
N SER A 296 -11.00 23.28 -11.64
CA SER A 296 -12.14 22.39 -11.92
C SER A 296 -13.17 22.42 -10.78
N GLU A 297 -12.74 22.38 -9.52
CA GLU A 297 -13.65 22.47 -8.38
C GLU A 297 -14.44 23.79 -8.34
N LYS A 298 -13.84 24.90 -8.80
CA LYS A 298 -14.51 26.20 -8.86
C LYS A 298 -15.56 26.24 -9.96
N ASP A 299 -15.28 25.61 -11.10
CA ASP A 299 -16.22 25.58 -12.22
C ASP A 299 -17.41 24.66 -11.92
N ASP A 300 -17.19 23.53 -11.24
CA ASP A 300 -18.27 22.66 -10.72
C ASP A 300 -19.16 23.41 -9.72
N LYS A 301 -18.56 24.19 -8.80
CA LYS A 301 -19.31 25.01 -7.83
C LYS A 301 -20.07 26.17 -8.48
N LYS A 302 -19.58 26.75 -9.58
CA LYS A 302 -20.30 27.78 -10.35
C LYS A 302 -21.49 27.19 -11.11
N TRP A 303 -21.46 25.92 -11.47
CA TRP A 303 -22.58 25.25 -12.13
C TRP A 303 -23.74 24.98 -11.15
N TYR A 304 -23.44 24.69 -9.88
CA TYR A 304 -24.44 24.48 -8.83
C TYR A 304 -24.96 25.83 -8.27
N TRP A 305 -25.71 26.59 -9.06
CA TRP A 305 -26.64 27.59 -8.54
C TRP A 305 -28.05 26.97 -8.48
N PRO A 306 -28.67 26.85 -7.30
CA PRO A 306 -30.05 26.41 -7.21
C PRO A 306 -30.92 27.61 -7.58
N PHE A 307 -31.52 27.57 -8.76
CA PHE A 307 -32.71 28.37 -9.06
C PHE A 307 -33.94 27.51 -8.83
#